data_AF-A0A1N6RMY8-F1
#
_entry.id   AF-A0A1N6RMY8-F1
#
_cell.length_a   1.000
_cell.length_b   1.000
_cell.length_c   1.000
_cell.angle_alpha   90.00
_cell.angle_beta   90.00
_cell.angle_gamma   90.00
#
_symmetry.space_group_name_H-M   'P 1'
#
loop_
_entity.id
_entity.type
_entity.pdbx_description
1 polymer ?
#
loop_
_entity_poly.entity_id
_entity_poly.type
_entity_poly.pdbx_seq_one_letter_code
_entity_poly.pdbx_strand_id
1 'polypeptide(L)'
;MSIVVDTSAIIACLTGEPERPESMRILALAHRRVLSSVNLLEALLVVSGAKGLPRDWLDDFISNEGSTSSLLSKRTPTSPSKPMLATARAGTRRA
;
A
#
# COMPACT_ATOMS: atom_id res chain seq x y z
N MET A 1 -1.31 7.98 -15.52
CA MET A 1 -2.30 9.07 -15.33
C MET A 1 -2.11 9.72 -13.96
N SER A 2 -2.29 11.05 -13.85
CA SER A 2 -2.40 11.74 -12.55
C SER A 2 -3.87 12.02 -12.27
N ILE A 3 -4.34 11.76 -11.05
CA ILE A 3 -5.73 12.01 -10.65
C ILE A 3 -5.79 12.86 -9.40
N VAL A 4 -6.86 13.64 -9.27
CA VAL A 4 -7.24 14.27 -8.01
C VAL A 4 -8.23 13.33 -7.32
N VAL A 5 -7.97 13.01 -6.06
CA VAL A 5 -8.82 12.14 -5.27
C VAL A 5 -9.88 12.99 -4.58
N ASP A 6 -11.14 12.73 -4.92
CA ASP A 6 -12.28 13.38 -4.30
C ASP A 6 -12.67 12.71 -2.98
N THR A 7 -13.35 13.45 -2.11
CA THR A 7 -13.85 12.96 -0.82
C THR A 7 -14.71 11.72 -1.01
N SER A 8 -15.62 11.74 -1.99
CA SER A 8 -16.53 10.62 -2.26
C SER A 8 -15.80 9.30 -2.53
N ALA A 9 -14.72 9.32 -3.31
CA ALA A 9 -13.91 8.14 -3.60
C ALA A 9 -13.22 7.59 -2.35
N ILE A 10 -12.73 8.46 -1.46
CA ILE A 10 -12.14 8.07 -0.18
C ILE A 10 -13.18 7.36 0.68
N ILE A 11 -14.36 7.97 0.82
CA ILE A 11 -15.43 7.42 1.63
C ILE A 11 -15.85 6.06 1.08
N ALA A 12 -16.08 5.94 -0.22
CA ALA A 12 -16.45 4.66 -0.82
C ALA A 12 -15.42 3.56 -0.57
N CYS A 13 -14.13 3.90 -0.69
CA CYS A 13 -13.02 3.00 -0.39
C CYS A 13 -12.90 2.63 1.10
N LEU A 14 -13.34 3.48 2.02
CA LEU A 14 -13.31 3.20 3.45
C LEU A 14 -14.53 2.41 3.93
N THR A 15 -15.72 2.75 3.43
CA THR A 15 -17.00 2.24 3.96
C THR A 15 -17.53 1.03 3.20
N GLY A 16 -16.99 0.70 2.03
CA GLY A 16 -17.50 -0.42 1.23
C GLY A 16 -18.73 -0.06 0.40
N GLU A 17 -18.89 1.20 0.02
CA GLU A 17 -20.00 1.64 -0.86
C GLU A 17 -19.92 0.98 -2.24
N PRO A 18 -21.04 0.93 -3.00
CA PRO A 18 -21.12 0.23 -4.28
C PRO A 18 -20.03 0.62 -5.29
N GLU A 19 -19.57 1.87 -5.24
CA GLU A 19 -18.56 2.46 -6.12
C GLU A 19 -17.13 2.05 -5.75
N ARG A 20 -16.94 1.37 -4.61
CA ARG A 20 -15.61 0.96 -4.11
C ARG A 20 -14.79 0.19 -5.14
N PRO A 21 -15.29 -0.84 -5.85
CA PRO A 21 -14.47 -1.62 -6.76
C PRO A 21 -13.89 -0.77 -7.89
N GLU A 22 -14.68 0.15 -8.43
CA GLU A 22 -14.23 1.04 -9.50
C GLU A 22 -13.30 2.13 -8.97
N SER A 23 -13.60 2.70 -7.80
CA SER A 23 -12.72 3.69 -7.15
C SER A 23 -11.34 3.11 -6.86
N MET A 24 -11.28 1.90 -6.30
CA MET A 24 -10.03 1.17 -6.06
C MET A 24 -9.29 0.87 -7.37
N ARG A 25 -9.99 0.48 -8.43
CA ARG A 25 -9.40 0.22 -9.75
C ARG A 25 -8.74 1.48 -10.31
N ILE A 26 -9.44 2.61 -10.30
CA ILE A 26 -8.93 3.89 -10.81
C ILE A 26 -7.72 4.36 -9.97
N LEU A 27 -7.82 4.26 -8.64
CA LEU A 27 -6.73 4.59 -7.73
C LEU A 27 -5.48 3.75 -8.01
N ALA A 28 -5.64 2.44 -8.22
CA ALA A 28 -4.53 1.53 -8.52
C ALA A 28 -3.86 1.79 -9.88
N LEU A 29 -4.61 2.27 -10.87
CA LEU A 29 -4.08 2.60 -12.20
C LEU A 29 -3.41 3.99 -12.27
N ALA A 30 -3.58 4.82 -11.25
CA ALA A 30 -3.00 6.17 -11.21
C ALA A 30 -1.51 6.12 -10.85
N HIS A 31 -0.67 6.75 -11.67
CA HIS A 31 0.76 6.93 -11.35
C HIS A 31 0.98 7.97 -10.26
N ARG A 32 0.06 8.93 -10.15
CA ARG A 32 0.10 9.98 -9.14
C ARG A 32 -1.32 10.29 -8.69
N ARG A 33 -1.47 10.43 -7.38
CA ARG A 33 -2.72 10.75 -6.70
C ARG A 33 -2.50 12.03 -5.92
N VAL A 34 -3.34 13.02 -6.17
CA VAL A 34 -3.28 14.32 -5.52
C VAL A 34 -4.51 14.45 -4.64
N LEU A 35 -4.31 14.70 -3.37
CA LEU A 35 -5.38 14.97 -2.42
C LEU A 35 -5.28 16.44 -2.01
N SER A 36 -6.37 17.19 -2.18
CA SER A 36 -6.44 18.57 -1.69
C SER A 36 -6.62 18.57 -0.17
N SER A 37 -6.11 19.62 0.50
CA SER A 37 -6.35 19.78 1.95
C SER A 37 -7.83 19.95 2.28
N VAL A 38 -8.63 20.48 1.35
CA VAL A 38 -10.08 20.65 1.50
C VAL A 38 -10.78 19.29 1.45
N ASN A 39 -10.46 18.45 0.46
CA ASN A 39 -11.05 17.10 0.34
C ASN A 39 -10.62 16.21 1.51
N LEU A 40 -9.39 16.38 2.00
CA LEU A 40 -8.93 15.71 3.21
C LEU A 40 -9.73 16.14 4.45
N LEU A 41 -9.96 17.45 4.62
CA LEU A 41 -10.75 17.97 5.73
C LEU A 41 -12.21 17.48 5.64
N GLU A 42 -12.80 17.49 4.45
CA GLU A 42 -14.15 16.99 4.24
C GLU A 42 -14.25 15.49 4.55
N ALA A 43 -13.30 14.67 4.07
CA ALA A 43 -13.23 13.25 4.39
C ALA A 43 -13.12 13.02 5.91
N LEU A 44 -12.30 13.80 6.62
CA LEU A 44 -12.22 13.77 8.08
C LEU A 44 -13.58 14.02 8.73
N LEU A 45 -14.26 15.10 8.33
CA LEU A 45 -15.58 15.47 8.88
C LEU A 45 -16.63 14.38 8.62
N VAL A 46 -16.62 13.77 7.43
CA VAL A 46 -17.56 12.69 7.09
C VAL A 46 -17.24 11.42 7.86
N VAL A 47 -15.98 11.01 7.93
CA VAL A 47 -15.53 9.80 8.66
C VAL A 47 -15.86 9.93 10.14
N SER A 48 -15.37 10.97 10.82
CA SER A 48 -15.54 11.09 12.27
C SER A 48 -16.92 11.57 12.69
N GLY A 49 -17.54 12.45 11.88
CA GLY A 49 -18.82 13.07 12.22
C GLY A 49 -20.02 12.27 11.74
N ALA A 50 -20.15 12.09 10.43
CA ALA A 50 -21.35 11.51 9.83
C ALA A 50 -21.38 9.98 9.94
N LYS A 51 -20.24 9.31 9.75
CA LYS A 51 -20.14 7.84 9.77
C LYS A 51 -19.71 7.29 11.14
N GLY A 52 -19.21 8.14 12.04
CA GLY A 52 -18.76 7.74 13.38
C GLY A 52 -17.57 6.77 13.37
N LEU A 53 -16.75 6.83 12.32
CA LEU A 53 -15.60 5.95 12.12
C LEU A 53 -14.34 6.53 12.77
N PRO A 54 -13.40 5.66 13.19
CA PRO A 54 -12.12 6.12 13.73
C PRO A 54 -11.35 6.93 12.69
N ARG A 55 -10.79 8.07 13.12
CA ARG A 55 -9.91 8.90 12.28
C ARG A 55 -8.74 8.11 11.69
N ASP A 56 -8.16 7.20 12.48
CA ASP A 56 -7.00 6.41 12.09
C ASP A 56 -7.22 5.62 10.80
N TRP A 57 -8.47 5.26 10.48
CA TRP A 57 -8.78 4.59 9.21
C TRP A 57 -8.48 5.45 7.99
N LEU A 58 -8.70 6.76 8.09
CA LEU A 58 -8.36 7.71 7.02
C LEU A 58 -6.84 7.93 6.95
N ASP A 59 -6.18 8.02 8.11
CA ASP A 59 -4.73 8.17 8.16
C ASP A 59 -4.02 6.93 7.57
N ASP A 60 -4.53 5.73 7.87
CA ASP A 60 -4.09 4.47 7.27
C ASP A 60 -4.33 4.45 5.76
N PHE A 61 -5.50 4.88 5.29
CA PHE A 61 -5.80 4.97 3.86
C PHE A 61 -4.79 5.86 3.13
N ILE A 62 -4.50 7.05 3.65
CA ILE A 62 -3.53 7.97 3.04
C ILE A 62 -2.12 7.39 3.06
N SER A 63 -1.74 6.75 4.17
CA SER A 63 -0.40 6.16 4.37
C SER A 63 -0.14 4.96 3.46
N ASN A 64 -1.15 4.10 3.25
CA ASN A 64 -1.05 2.96 2.34
C ASN A 64 -0.91 3.43 0.89
N GLU A 65 -1.57 4.54 0.53
CA GLU A 65 -1.51 5.06 -0.84
C GLU A 65 -0.20 5.78 -1.15
N GLY A 66 0.47 6.38 -0.15
CA GLY A 66 1.81 6.97 -0.29
C GLY A 66 2.94 5.96 -0.49
N SER A 67 2.75 4.69 -0.12
CA SER A 67 3.80 3.67 -0.11
C SER A 67 4.09 3.03 -1.49
N THR A 68 3.27 3.32 -2.49
CA THR A 68 3.43 2.76 -3.85
C THR A 68 4.59 3.35 -4.66
N SER A 69 5.24 4.42 -4.20
CA SER A 69 6.39 5.03 -4.90
C SER A 69 7.75 4.35 -4.62
N SER A 70 7.90 3.50 -3.58
CA SER A 70 9.22 2.98 -3.16
C SER A 70 9.49 1.52 -3.56
N LEU A 71 8.45 0.74 -3.85
CA LEU A 71 8.59 -0.70 -4.12
C LEU A 71 8.96 -1.05 -5.57
N LEU A 72 9.03 -0.09 -6.50
CA LEU A 72 9.45 -0.32 -7.88
C LEU A 72 10.95 -0.11 -8.15
N SER A 73 11.76 0.25 -7.15
CA SER A 73 13.19 0.57 -7.37
C SER A 73 14.19 -0.48 -6.86
N LYS A 74 13.77 -1.59 -6.22
CA LYS A 74 14.73 -2.53 -5.58
C LYS A 74 14.43 -4.03 -5.79
N ARG A 75 14.09 -4.46 -7.01
CA ARG A 75 14.13 -5.90 -7.34
C ARG A 75 14.72 -6.16 -8.73
N THR A 76 16.05 -6.07 -8.83
CA THR A 76 16.81 -6.84 -9.81
C THR A 76 17.20 -8.18 -9.16
N PRO A 77 16.87 -9.34 -9.76
CA PRO A 77 17.32 -10.63 -9.26
C PRO A 77 18.69 -10.94 -9.88
N THR A 78 19.79 -10.68 -9.16
CA THR A 78 21.07 -11.32 -9.49
C THR A 78 21.17 -12.64 -8.74
N SER A 79 20.83 -13.70 -9.46
CA SER A 79 21.18 -15.08 -9.16
C SER A 79 22.67 -15.23 -8.86
N PRO A 80 23.05 -16.11 -7.92
CA PRO A 80 24.23 -16.92 -8.12
C PRO A 80 23.85 -18.40 -8.12
N SER A 81 24.22 -19.03 -9.24
CA SER A 81 24.24 -20.46 -9.51
C SER A 81 24.85 -21.26 -8.35
N LYS A 82 24.16 -22.32 -7.93
CA LYS A 82 24.78 -23.43 -7.17
C LYS A 82 25.91 -24.05 -8.01
N PRO A 83 26.95 -24.56 -7.34
CA PRO A 83 27.30 -25.94 -7.60
C PRO A 83 27.22 -26.81 -6.33
N MET A 84 26.91 -28.06 -6.63
CA MET A 84 26.73 -29.24 -5.79
C MET A 84 28.11 -29.88 -5.49
N LEU A 85 28.16 -30.81 -4.53
CA LEU A 85 29.29 -31.67 -4.04
C LEU A 85 30.24 -31.01 -3.01
N ALA A 86 30.72 -31.67 -1.94
CA ALA A 86 30.75 -33.09 -1.61
C ALA A 86 30.75 -33.33 -0.07
N THR A 87 30.19 -34.48 0.29
CA THR A 87 30.22 -35.16 1.59
C THR A 87 31.64 -35.48 2.05
N ALA A 88 32.01 -35.23 3.31
CA ALA A 88 33.15 -35.89 3.95
C ALA A 88 32.99 -36.00 5.48
N ARG A 89 32.93 -37.24 5.97
CA ARG A 89 33.11 -37.67 7.36
C ARG A 89 34.59 -37.56 7.76
N ALA A 90 34.86 -37.10 8.99
CA ALA A 90 35.98 -37.47 9.87
C ALA A 90 35.70 -36.76 11.21
N GLY A 91 35.56 -37.36 12.39
CA GLY A 91 36.32 -38.47 12.95
C GLY A 91 37.73 -38.00 13.29
N THR A 92 38.01 -37.56 14.53
CA THR A 92 39.17 -37.95 15.40
C THR A 92 39.43 -36.96 16.55
N ARG A 93 39.37 -37.52 17.77
CA ARG A 93 39.99 -37.27 19.09
C ARG A 93 40.96 -36.10 19.38
N ARG A 94 40.98 -35.78 20.70
CA ARG A 94 41.99 -35.16 21.60
C ARG A 94 41.98 -33.61 21.62
N ALA A 95 42.15 -32.94 22.76
CA ALA A 95 42.88 -33.31 23.99
C ALA A 95 42.00 -33.30 25.25
#